data_AF-A0A060NL62-F1
#
_entry.id   AF-A0A060NL62-F1
#
_cell.length_a   1.000
_cell.length_b   1.000
_cell.length_c   1.000
_cell.angle_alpha   90.00
_cell.angle_beta   90.00
_cell.angle_gamma   90.00
#
_symmetry.space_group_name_H-M   'P 1'
#
loop_
_entity.id
_entity.type
_entity.pdbx_description
1 polymer ?
#
loop_
_entity_poly.entity_id
_entity_poly.type
_entity_poly.pdbx_seq_one_letter_code
_entity_poly.pdbx_strand_id
1 'polypeptide(L)' 'MRLSAFERQTLKQAALSSFGPGVVLRLFGSRVADGQRGGDIDLLVETQLLDPAQIAQAHTRFLARVYSHLGEQM' A
#
# COMPACT_ATOMS: atom_id res chain seq x y z
N MET A 1 6.62 13.77 4.39
CA MET A 1 5.46 14.05 3.51
C MET A 1 4.34 13.15 3.98
N ARG A 2 3.32 13.67 4.69
CA ARG A 2 2.17 12.85 5.07
C ARG A 2 1.40 12.48 3.80
N LEU A 3 1.23 11.18 3.52
CA LEU A 3 0.33 10.68 2.47
C LEU A 3 -0.97 11.48 2.49
N SER A 4 -1.46 11.93 1.33
CA SER A 4 -2.73 12.65 1.22
C SER A 4 -3.88 11.79 1.73
N ALA A 5 -5.02 12.41 2.05
CA ALA A 5 -6.20 11.65 2.45
C ALA A 5 -6.63 10.64 1.37
N PHE A 6 -6.50 11.03 0.10
CA PHE A 6 -6.76 10.17 -1.05
C PHE A 6 -5.79 8.99 -1.11
N GLU A 7 -4.48 9.23 -1.06
CA GLU A 7 -3.46 8.15 -1.08
C GLU A 7 -3.67 7.15 0.06
N ARG A 8 -3.91 7.65 1.28
CA ARG A 8 -4.21 6.78 2.44
C ARG A 8 -5.45 5.92 2.21
N GLN A 9 -6.51 6.50 1.64
CA GLN A 9 -7.73 5.76 1.39
C GLN A 9 -7.55 4.72 0.28
N THR A 10 -6.87 5.08 -0.80
CA THR A 10 -6.53 4.18 -1.91
C THR A 10 -5.71 2.99 -1.42
N LEU A 11 -4.66 3.23 -0.62
CA LEU A 11 -3.84 2.16 -0.04
C LEU A 11 -4.67 1.24 0.87
N LYS A 12 -5.52 1.80 1.74
CA LYS A 12 -6.39 1.00 2.62
C LYS A 12 -7.35 0.12 1.82
N GLN A 13 -8.02 0.67 0.81
CA GLN A 13 -8.97 -0.07 -0.02
C GLN A 13 -8.29 -1.16 -0.85
N ALA A 14 -7.13 -0.84 -1.43
CA ALA A 14 -6.33 -1.80 -2.18
C ALA A 14 -5.88 -2.96 -1.30
N ALA A 15 -5.42 -2.67 -0.07
CA ALA A 15 -4.97 -3.70 0.86
C ALA A 15 -6.12 -4.60 1.31
N LEU A 16 -7.26 -4.01 1.73
CA LEU A 16 -8.43 -4.76 2.13
C LEU A 16 -8.92 -5.69 1.01
N SER A 17 -8.96 -5.19 -0.22
CA SER A 17 -9.40 -5.95 -1.39
C SER A 17 -8.42 -7.06 -1.81
N SER A 18 -7.15 -6.96 -1.44
CA SER A 18 -6.10 -7.87 -1.93
C SER A 18 -5.73 -8.94 -0.90
N PHE A 19 -5.63 -8.54 0.38
CA PHE A 19 -5.20 -9.38 1.51
C PHE A 19 -6.36 -9.82 2.40
N GLY A 20 -7.56 -9.24 2.24
CA GLY A 20 -8.73 -9.57 3.03
C GLY A 20 -8.83 -8.82 4.36
N PRO A 21 -9.84 -9.16 5.18
CA PRO A 21 -10.07 -8.52 6.46
C PRO A 21 -8.92 -8.78 7.44
N GLY A 22 -8.68 -7.83 8.34
CA GLY A 22 -7.61 -7.93 9.35
C GLY A 22 -6.22 -7.55 8.83
N VAL A 23 -6.09 -7.15 7.57
CA VAL A 23 -4.83 -6.58 7.05
C VAL A 23 -4.48 -5.27 7.78
N VAL A 24 -3.21 -5.14 8.17
CA VAL A 24 -2.67 -3.92 8.75
C VAL A 24 -1.57 -3.38 7.85
N LEU A 25 -1.67 -2.09 7.51
CA LEU A 25 -0.64 -1.36 6.80
C LEU A 25 0.11 -0.47 7.77
N ARG A 26 1.45 -0.57 7.79
CA ARG A 26 2.31 0.37 8.50
C ARG A 26 3.24 1.06 7.50
N LEU A 27 3.21 2.38 7.51
CA LEU A 27 4.15 3.19 6.74
C LEU A 27 5.45 3.33 7.54
N PHE A 28 6.58 3.01 6.93
CA PHE A 28 7.91 3.17 7.50
C PHE A 28 8.90 3.71 6.46
N GLY A 29 10.17 3.87 6.83
CA GLY A 29 11.22 4.34 5.92
C GLY A 29 11.58 5.83 6.05
N SER A 30 12.52 6.27 5.23
CA SER A 30 13.23 7.56 5.35
C SER A 30 12.37 8.81 5.14
N ARG A 31 11.13 8.65 4.68
CA ARG A 31 10.21 9.76 4.32
C ARG A 31 9.21 10.16 5.40
N VAL A 32 9.40 9.65 6.61
CA VAL A 32 8.64 10.12 7.79
C VAL A 32 8.89 11.61 8.05
N ALA A 33 10.00 12.20 7.56
CA ALA A 33 10.30 13.63 7.63
C ALA A 33 10.01 14.38 6.31
N ASP A 34 9.32 15.52 6.41
CA ASP A 34 8.78 16.36 5.34
C ASP A 34 9.84 17.13 4.53
N GLY A 35 9.69 17.17 3.19
CA GLY A 35 10.41 18.17 2.38
C GLY A 35 10.27 18.06 0.86
N GLN A 36 10.16 16.86 0.27
CA GLN A 36 10.21 16.69 -1.19
C GLN A 36 8.93 16.05 -1.73
N ARG A 37 8.35 16.66 -2.78
CA ARG A 37 7.20 16.13 -3.52
C ARG A 37 7.67 14.99 -4.42
N GLY A 38 7.01 13.83 -4.32
CA GLY A 38 7.22 12.67 -5.20
C GLY A 38 8.28 11.67 -4.74
N GLY A 39 7.97 10.38 -4.91
CA GLY A 39 8.88 9.22 -4.80
C GLY A 39 8.42 8.11 -3.84
N ASP A 40 9.24 7.08 -3.71
CA ASP A 40 8.86 5.77 -3.15
C ASP A 40 8.53 5.79 -1.66
N ILE A 41 7.53 5.00 -1.25
CA ILE A 41 7.14 4.79 0.15
C ILE A 41 7.33 3.31 0.53
N ASP A 42 7.77 3.06 1.76
CA ASP A 42 7.90 1.70 2.29
C ASP A 42 6.67 1.34 3.14
N LEU A 43 5.99 0.24 2.79
CA LEU A 43 4.83 -0.26 3.49
C LEU A 43 5.08 -1.67 4.02
N LEU A 44 4.79 -1.87 5.30
CA LEU A 44 4.73 -3.20 5.91
C LEU A 44 3.28 -3.64 5.85
N VAL A 45 3.05 -4.81 5.27
CA VAL A 45 1.74 -5.45 5.21
C VAL A 45 1.73 -6.63 6.17
N GLU A 46 0.93 -6.52 7.22
CA GLU A 46 0.64 -7.64 8.12
C GLU A 46 -0.69 -8.27 7.65
N THR A 47 -0.71 -9.57 7.39
CA THR A 47 -1.88 -10.30 6.88
C THR A 47 -2.06 -11.65 7.57
N GLN A 48 -3.29 -12.16 7.55
CA GLN A 48 -3.64 -13.50 8.05
C GLN A 48 -3.40 -14.61 7.01
N LEU A 49 -3.02 -14.25 5.79
CA LEU A 49 -2.63 -15.23 4.77
C LEU A 49 -1.36 -15.96 5.21
N LEU A 50 -1.40 -17.29 5.17
CA LEU A 50 -0.29 -18.16 5.57
C LEU A 50 0.39 -18.84 4.38
N ASP A 51 -0.34 -19.03 3.27
CA ASP A 51 0.18 -19.67 2.05
C ASP A 51 1.04 -18.67 1.24
N PRO A 52 2.34 -18.94 1.02
CA PRO A 52 3.22 -18.08 0.22
C PRO A 52 2.67 -17.76 -1.17
N ALA A 53 1.99 -18.71 -1.83
CA ALA A 53 1.43 -18.49 -3.16
C ALA A 53 0.29 -17.46 -3.11
N GLN A 54 -0.58 -17.55 -2.11
CA GLN A 54 -1.66 -16.58 -1.90
C GLN A 54 -1.12 -15.21 -1.51
N ILE A 55 -0.07 -15.15 -0.68
CA ILE A 55 0.60 -13.90 -0.31
C ILE A 55 1.17 -13.22 -1.55
N ALA A 56 1.90 -13.95 -2.40
CA ALA A 56 2.49 -13.42 -3.62
C ALA A 56 1.40 -12.88 -4.57
N GLN A 57 0.32 -13.63 -4.78
CA GLN A 57 -0.80 -13.17 -5.61
C GLN A 57 -1.50 -11.93 -5.03
N ALA A 58 -1.72 -11.90 -3.71
CA ALA A 58 -2.30 -10.74 -3.02
C ALA A 58 -1.40 -9.50 -3.16
N HIS A 59 -0.08 -9.68 -3.04
CA HIS A 59 0.89 -8.63 -3.24
C HIS A 59 0.85 -8.06 -4.67
N THR A 60 0.84 -8.92 -5.70
CA THR A 60 0.70 -8.46 -7.10
C THR A 60 -0.60 -7.70 -7.33
N ARG A 61 -1.74 -8.20 -6.81
CA ARG A 61 -3.03 -7.50 -6.90
C ARG A 61 -3.01 -6.14 -6.21
N PHE A 62 -2.38 -6.08 -5.03
CA PHE A 62 -2.23 -4.84 -4.27
C PHE A 62 -1.44 -3.80 -5.07
N LEU A 63 -0.26 -4.16 -5.57
CA LEU A 63 0.56 -3.25 -6.37
C LEU A 63 -0.18 -2.78 -7.62
N ALA A 64 -0.80 -3.67 -8.38
CA ALA A 64 -1.54 -3.30 -9.59
C ALA A 64 -2.68 -2.31 -9.29
N ARG A 65 -3.40 -2.48 -8.18
CA ARG A 65 -4.45 -1.55 -7.74
C ARG A 65 -3.88 -0.20 -7.32
N VAL A 66 -2.79 -0.19 -6.56
CA VAL A 66 -2.15 1.06 -6.13
C VAL A 66 -1.63 1.84 -7.34
N TYR A 67 -0.93 1.19 -8.27
CA TYR A 67 -0.42 1.84 -9.49
C TYR A 67 -1.53 2.32 -10.43
N SER A 68 -2.64 1.58 -10.58
CA SER A 68 -3.75 2.07 -11.40
C SER A 68 -4.45 3.29 -10.81
N HIS A 69 -4.58 3.37 -9.49
CA HIS A 69 -5.32 4.47 -8.85
C HIS A 69 -4.45 5.69 -8.51
N LEU A 70 -3.16 5.48 -8.24
CA LEU A 70 -2.22 6.57 -7.92
C LEU A 70 -1.31 6.94 -9.10
N GLY A 71 -1.06 6.01 -10.03
CA GLY A 71 -0.25 6.26 -11.22
C GLY A 71 -0.97 7.11 -12.28
N GLU A 72 -2.31 7.12 -12.32
CA GLU A 72 -3.08 8.07 -13.15
C GLU A 72 -3.05 9.51 -12.61
N GLN A 73 -2.47 9.75 -11.43
CA GLN A 73 -2.35 11.10 -10.83
C GLN A 73 -0.96 11.73 -10.97
N MET A 74 -0.05 11.10 -11.74
CA MET A 74 1.30 11.60 -12.02
C MET A 74 1.35 12.36 -13.35
#